data_AF-A0A089LEI7-F1
#
_entry.id   AF-A0A089LEI7-F1
#
_cell.length_a   1.000
_cell.length_b   1.000
_cell.length_c   1.000
_cell.angle_alpha   90.00
_cell.angle_beta   90.00
_cell.angle_gamma   90.00
#
_symmetry.space_group_name_H-M   'P 1'
#
loop_
_entity.id
_entity.type
_entity.pdbx_description
1 polymer ?
#
loop_
_entity_poly.entity_id
_entity_poly.type
_entity_poly.pdbx_seq_one_letter_code
_entity_poly.pdbx_strand_id
1 'polypeptide(L)'
;MNFLKEYGHLSTLKYIELNDYLRSLKLTIVEKQMKFFSNEELSFLLSDKIHYGKKDAEEDKTILHLILMMSYHLIFEQDHLIKLNWSDVDLDKKRINNLRKDRLAYKWISLNDGLWQKLSEMKQNITDINDDSPVLIHKGERLNTNKINSLLSILKRKQNLSILGGSTDIQKINRS
;
A
#
# COMPACT_ATOMS: atom_id res chain seq x y z
N MET A 1 -14.03 42.43 7.29
CA MET A 1 -15.12 42.44 8.29
C MET A 1 -16.22 41.51 7.77
N ASN A 2 -16.78 40.64 8.61
CA ASN A 2 -17.54 39.46 8.20
C ASN A 2 -19.05 39.75 8.23
N PHE A 3 -19.73 39.54 7.10
CA PHE A 3 -21.12 39.92 6.80
C PHE A 3 -22.16 39.53 7.87
N LEU A 4 -21.91 38.45 8.62
CA LEU A 4 -22.81 37.93 9.67
C LEU A 4 -22.82 38.76 10.96
N LYS A 5 -21.77 39.58 11.20
CA LYS A 5 -21.65 40.41 12.41
C LYS A 5 -22.25 41.81 12.23
N GLU A 6 -22.31 42.29 10.98
CA GLU A 6 -22.79 43.64 10.64
C GLU A 6 -24.31 43.79 10.69
N TYR A 7 -25.07 42.72 10.53
CA TYR A 7 -26.54 42.78 10.43
C TYR A 7 -27.30 42.26 11.66
N GLY A 8 -26.64 42.08 12.80
CA GLY A 8 -27.33 41.84 14.09
C GLY A 8 -28.13 40.53 14.21
N HIS A 9 -28.03 39.61 13.25
CA HIS A 9 -28.83 38.38 13.23
C HIS A 9 -28.32 37.27 14.16
N LEU A 10 -27.15 37.45 14.78
CA LEU A 10 -26.54 36.50 15.71
C LEU A 10 -26.02 37.24 16.95
N SER A 11 -26.42 36.80 18.13
CA SER A 11 -25.80 37.24 19.38
C SER A 11 -24.31 36.84 19.39
N THR A 12 -23.47 37.62 20.07
CA THR A 12 -22.02 37.36 20.16
C THR A 12 -21.71 35.93 20.60
N LEU A 13 -22.51 35.37 21.51
CA LEU A 13 -22.37 34.00 22.00
C LEU A 13 -22.66 32.97 20.89
N LYS A 14 -23.77 33.13 20.16
CA LYS A 14 -24.12 32.24 19.03
C LYS A 14 -23.13 32.34 17.88
N TYR A 15 -22.53 33.51 17.65
CA TYR A 15 -21.49 33.68 16.64
C TYR A 15 -20.21 32.90 17.00
N ILE A 16 -19.84 32.89 18.29
CA ILE A 16 -18.70 32.11 18.78
C ILE A 16 -19.00 30.61 18.68
N GLU A 17 -20.16 30.16 19.16
CA GLU A 17 -20.61 28.77 19.03
C GLU A 17 -20.65 28.29 17.58
N LEU A 18 -21.18 29.12 16.66
CA LEU A 18 -21.21 28.80 15.23
C LEU A 18 -19.79 28.72 14.66
N ASN A 19 -18.88 29.61 15.05
CA ASN A 19 -17.49 29.55 14.58
C ASN A 19 -16.73 28.34 15.14
N ASP A 20 -16.95 27.99 16.40
CA ASP A 20 -16.33 26.83 17.03
C ASP A 20 -16.90 25.53 16.44
N TYR A 21 -18.20 25.50 16.14
CA TYR A 21 -18.84 24.42 15.37
C TYR A 21 -18.31 24.34 13.93
N LEU A 22 -18.19 25.46 13.21
CA LEU A 22 -17.61 25.48 11.86
C LEU A 22 -16.11 25.10 11.87
N ARG A 23 -15.37 25.41 12.94
CA ARG A 23 -13.98 24.96 13.14
C ARG A 23 -13.91 23.47 13.46
N SER A 24 -14.81 22.96 14.29
CA SER A 24 -14.87 21.53 14.60
C SER A 24 -15.29 20.69 13.38
N LEU A 25 -16.20 21.23 12.55
CA LEU A 25 -16.55 20.66 11.24
C LEU A 25 -15.41 20.76 10.21
N LYS A 26 -14.61 21.84 10.23
CA LYS A 26 -13.43 21.98 9.37
C LYS A 26 -12.36 20.93 9.67
N LEU A 27 -12.21 20.49 10.91
CA LEU A 27 -11.36 19.36 11.27
C LEU A 27 -11.89 18.04 10.69
N THR A 28 -13.19 17.93 10.44
CA THR A 28 -13.83 16.76 9.81
C THR A 28 -13.75 16.77 8.28
N ILE A 29 -13.67 17.93 7.63
CA ILE A 29 -13.39 18.07 6.18
C ILE A 29 -11.91 17.74 5.86
N VAL A 30 -11.05 17.65 6.89
CA VAL A 30 -9.76 16.94 6.81
C VAL A 30 -9.97 15.43 7.00
N GLU A 31 -11.06 14.87 6.49
CA GLU A 31 -10.90 13.71 5.61
C GLU A 31 -9.91 14.14 4.53
N LYS A 32 -8.60 14.00 4.83
CA LYS A 32 -7.48 14.18 3.90
C LYS A 32 -8.00 13.75 2.54
N GLN A 33 -8.22 14.69 1.63
CA GLN A 33 -8.61 14.37 0.25
C GLN A 33 -7.66 13.28 -0.20
N MET A 34 -8.17 12.05 -0.23
CA MET A 34 -7.34 10.89 -0.43
C MET A 34 -7.00 10.93 -1.91
N LYS A 35 -5.89 11.60 -2.25
CA LYS A 35 -5.38 11.52 -3.61
C LYS A 35 -5.02 10.05 -3.85
N PHE A 36 -5.77 9.45 -4.78
CA PHE A 36 -5.42 8.18 -5.38
C PHE A 36 -4.19 8.38 -6.25
N PHE A 37 -3.43 7.31 -6.45
CA PHE A 37 -2.33 7.35 -7.39
C PHE A 37 -2.86 7.59 -8.80
N SER A 38 -2.21 8.49 -9.54
CA SER A 38 -2.46 8.64 -10.98
C SER A 38 -1.97 7.40 -11.74
N ASN A 39 -2.38 7.24 -12.99
CA ASN A 39 -1.89 6.15 -13.85
C ASN A 39 -0.37 6.22 -14.04
N GLU A 40 0.22 7.42 -14.06
CA GLU A 40 1.67 7.62 -14.16
C GLU A 40 2.38 7.16 -12.89
N GLU A 41 1.83 7.50 -11.72
CA GLU A 41 2.38 7.09 -10.42
C GLU A 41 2.26 5.57 -10.24
N LEU A 42 1.12 4.97 -10.62
CA LEU A 42 0.93 3.52 -10.61
C LEU A 42 1.91 2.82 -11.57
N SER A 43 2.05 3.35 -12.80
CA SER A 43 3.00 2.80 -13.78
C SER A 43 4.43 2.88 -13.26
N PHE A 44 4.79 3.96 -12.57
CA PHE A 44 6.08 4.09 -11.91
C PHE A 44 6.26 3.03 -10.80
N LEU A 45 5.30 2.88 -9.89
CA LEU A 45 5.33 1.91 -8.79
C LEU A 45 5.44 0.46 -9.26
N LEU A 46 4.82 0.13 -10.39
CA LEU A 46 4.81 -1.22 -10.94
C LEU A 46 5.96 -1.47 -11.92
N SER A 47 6.80 -0.47 -12.18
CA SER A 47 7.97 -0.58 -13.07
C SER A 47 9.27 -0.78 -12.28
N ASP A 48 10.34 -1.14 -13.00
CA ASP A 48 11.69 -1.24 -12.43
C ASP A 48 12.39 0.14 -12.29
N LYS A 49 11.63 1.25 -12.35
CA LYS A 49 12.16 2.62 -12.31
C LYS A 49 12.27 3.19 -10.89
N ILE A 50 11.84 2.47 -9.87
CA ILE A 50 11.98 2.89 -8.47
C ILE A 50 13.45 3.14 -8.17
N HIS A 51 13.76 4.29 -7.57
CA HIS A 51 15.12 4.64 -7.21
C HIS A 51 15.53 3.99 -5.88
N TYR A 52 16.47 3.05 -5.98
CA TYR A 52 17.12 2.40 -4.85
C TYR A 52 18.45 3.07 -4.51
N GLY A 53 18.84 2.99 -3.25
CA GLY A 53 20.09 3.51 -2.73
C GLY A 53 21.18 2.46 -2.88
N LYS A 54 22.45 2.92 -2.82
CA LYS A 54 23.62 2.03 -2.98
C LYS A 54 23.69 0.86 -1.98
N LYS A 55 22.99 0.96 -0.85
CA LYS A 55 23.00 -0.03 0.24
C LYS A 55 21.81 -1.00 0.16
N ASP A 56 20.83 -0.74 -0.70
CA ASP A 56 19.67 -1.63 -0.81
C ASP A 56 20.09 -2.88 -1.58
N ALA A 57 19.80 -4.04 -1.01
CA ALA A 57 20.11 -5.32 -1.64
C ALA A 57 19.15 -5.59 -2.79
N GLU A 58 19.54 -6.48 -3.72
CA GLU A 58 18.64 -6.88 -4.81
C GLU A 58 17.37 -7.57 -4.29
N GLU A 59 17.51 -8.29 -3.17
CA GLU A 59 16.40 -8.84 -2.40
C GLU A 59 15.39 -7.75 -1.99
N ASP A 60 15.84 -6.58 -1.52
CA ASP A 60 14.95 -5.47 -1.14
C ASP A 60 14.12 -4.99 -2.34
N LYS A 61 14.73 -4.97 -3.53
CA LYS A 61 14.07 -4.53 -4.76
C LYS A 61 12.97 -5.51 -5.16
N THR A 62 13.31 -6.80 -5.22
CA THR A 62 12.40 -7.88 -5.58
C THR A 62 11.20 -7.93 -4.64
N ILE A 63 11.45 -7.89 -3.33
CA ILE A 63 10.39 -7.97 -2.32
C ILE A 63 9.51 -6.72 -2.35
N LEU A 64 10.10 -5.52 -2.44
CA LEU A 64 9.31 -4.30 -2.55
C LEU A 64 8.39 -4.36 -3.76
N HIS A 65 8.91 -4.80 -4.92
CA HIS A 65 8.10 -4.89 -6.13
C HIS A 65 6.95 -5.90 -6.00
N LEU A 66 7.22 -7.06 -5.41
CA LEU A 66 6.17 -8.05 -5.12
C LEU A 66 5.10 -7.51 -4.18
N ILE A 67 5.50 -6.79 -3.12
CA ILE A 67 4.56 -6.11 -2.22
C ILE A 67 3.64 -5.17 -3.02
N LEU A 68 4.23 -4.32 -3.87
CA LEU A 68 3.46 -3.35 -4.67
C LEU A 68 2.50 -4.04 -5.64
N MET A 69 2.97 -5.08 -6.33
CA MET A 69 2.15 -5.82 -7.29
C MET A 69 1.00 -6.58 -6.62
N MET A 70 1.26 -7.27 -5.51
CA MET A 70 0.22 -8.00 -4.78
C MET A 70 -0.80 -7.04 -4.16
N SER A 71 -0.33 -5.95 -3.56
CA SER A 71 -1.21 -4.92 -3.02
C SER A 71 -2.10 -4.29 -4.10
N TYR A 72 -1.54 -4.01 -5.27
CA TYR A 72 -2.30 -3.39 -6.36
C TYR A 72 -3.24 -4.38 -7.09
N HIS A 73 -2.73 -5.52 -7.53
CA HIS A 73 -3.50 -6.45 -8.37
C HIS A 73 -4.44 -7.36 -7.57
N LEU A 74 -4.07 -7.72 -6.34
CA LEU A 74 -4.84 -8.66 -5.51
C LEU A 74 -5.60 -7.95 -4.39
N ILE A 75 -5.36 -6.66 -4.19
CA ILE A 75 -5.92 -5.87 -3.08
C ILE A 75 -5.53 -6.52 -1.74
N PHE A 76 -4.29 -7.00 -1.66
CA PHE A 76 -3.73 -7.55 -0.43
C PHE A 76 -3.24 -6.42 0.48
N GLU A 77 -3.53 -6.59 1.76
CA GLU A 77 -3.15 -5.70 2.85
C GLU A 77 -1.94 -6.30 3.56
N GLN A 78 -1.29 -5.56 4.47
CA GLN A 78 -0.04 -6.01 5.09
C GLN A 78 -0.24 -7.35 5.79
N ASP A 79 -1.35 -7.47 6.49
CA ASP A 79 -1.77 -8.66 7.20
C ASP A 79 -1.97 -9.88 6.28
N HIS A 80 -2.43 -9.66 5.05
CA HIS A 80 -2.57 -10.72 4.05
C HIS A 80 -1.20 -11.16 3.54
N LEU A 81 -0.32 -10.20 3.20
CA LEU A 81 1.02 -10.46 2.70
C LEU A 81 1.90 -11.18 3.72
N ILE A 82 1.80 -10.81 5.00
CA ILE A 82 2.54 -11.44 6.09
C ILE A 82 2.11 -12.90 6.29
N LYS A 83 0.83 -13.22 6.10
CA LYS A 83 0.28 -14.57 6.33
C LYS A 83 0.42 -15.49 5.11
N LEU A 84 0.73 -14.95 3.94
CA LEU A 84 0.80 -15.69 2.69
C LEU A 84 1.92 -16.75 2.69
N ASN A 85 1.53 -18.00 2.43
CA ASN A 85 2.44 -19.14 2.32
C ASN A 85 2.46 -19.71 0.90
N TRP A 86 3.46 -20.54 0.57
CA TRP A 86 3.55 -21.14 -0.77
C TRP A 86 2.40 -22.11 -1.08
N SER A 87 1.77 -22.71 -0.07
CA SER A 87 0.51 -23.45 -0.18
C SER A 87 -0.65 -22.63 -0.74
N ASP A 88 -0.60 -21.31 -0.58
CA ASP A 88 -1.60 -20.39 -1.13
C ASP A 88 -1.33 -20.05 -2.60
N VAL A 89 -0.20 -20.46 -3.19
CA VAL A 89 0.21 -20.09 -4.56
C VAL A 89 0.28 -21.32 -5.45
N ASP A 90 -0.57 -21.34 -6.47
CA ASP A 90 -0.63 -22.40 -7.49
C ASP A 90 -0.07 -21.82 -8.80
N LEU A 91 1.24 -21.96 -8.98
CA LEU A 91 1.97 -21.42 -10.14
C LEU A 91 1.60 -22.13 -11.45
N ASP A 92 1.24 -23.41 -11.41
CA ASP A 92 0.84 -24.17 -12.59
C ASP A 92 -0.49 -23.66 -13.16
N LYS A 93 -1.44 -23.33 -12.28
CA LYS A 93 -2.74 -22.76 -12.68
C LYS A 93 -2.77 -21.23 -12.63
N LYS A 94 -1.62 -20.57 -12.46
CA LYS A 94 -1.47 -19.12 -12.37
C LYS A 94 -2.49 -18.46 -11.44
N ARG A 95 -2.62 -18.97 -10.20
CA ARG A 95 -3.60 -18.45 -9.24
C ARG A 95 -3.08 -18.44 -7.81
N ILE A 96 -3.70 -17.61 -6.98
CA ILE A 96 -3.35 -17.43 -5.57
C ILE A 96 -4.61 -17.43 -4.71
N ASN A 97 -4.52 -18.02 -3.52
CA ASN A 97 -5.62 -18.11 -2.58
C ASN A 97 -5.98 -16.70 -2.10
N ASN A 98 -7.27 -16.42 -2.05
CA ASN A 98 -7.79 -15.15 -1.63
C ASN A 98 -7.83 -15.10 -0.11
N LEU A 99 -6.84 -14.46 0.49
CA LEU A 99 -6.74 -14.34 1.95
C LEU A 99 -7.67 -13.28 2.55
N ARG A 100 -8.41 -12.54 1.71
CA ARG A 100 -9.35 -11.51 2.16
C ARG A 100 -10.53 -12.20 2.86
N LYS A 101 -10.84 -11.78 4.09
CA LYS A 101 -11.93 -12.34 4.91
C LYS A 101 -13.31 -11.88 4.46
N ASP A 102 -13.63 -12.06 3.20
CA ASP A 102 -14.97 -11.80 2.67
C ASP A 102 -15.60 -13.12 2.22
N ARG A 103 -16.71 -13.49 2.85
CA ARG A 103 -17.46 -14.73 2.57
C ARG A 103 -17.98 -14.79 1.13
N LEU A 104 -18.07 -13.64 0.46
CA LEU A 104 -18.54 -13.54 -0.92
C LEU A 104 -17.41 -13.56 -1.95
N ALA A 105 -16.15 -13.49 -1.51
CA ALA A 105 -15.03 -13.43 -2.44
C ALA A 105 -14.61 -14.83 -2.91
N TYR A 106 -14.26 -14.95 -4.20
CA TYR A 106 -13.74 -16.20 -4.76
C TYR A 106 -12.51 -16.68 -4.00
N LYS A 107 -12.42 -17.99 -3.73
CA LYS A 107 -11.28 -18.61 -3.06
C LYS A 107 -9.96 -18.39 -3.81
N TRP A 108 -9.98 -18.36 -5.14
CA TRP A 108 -8.77 -18.19 -5.94
C TRP A 108 -8.84 -16.92 -6.78
N ILE A 109 -7.74 -16.17 -6.83
CA ILE A 109 -7.54 -15.00 -7.67
C ILE A 109 -6.55 -15.39 -8.77
N SER A 110 -6.82 -15.00 -10.02
CA SER A 110 -5.88 -15.23 -11.13
C SER A 110 -4.70 -14.26 -11.02
N LEU A 111 -3.49 -14.77 -11.22
CA LEU A 111 -2.27 -13.98 -11.28
C LEU A 111 -2.13 -13.39 -12.69
N ASN A 112 -1.78 -12.10 -12.78
CA ASN A 112 -1.31 -11.57 -14.06
C ASN A 112 0.07 -12.12 -14.39
N ASP A 113 0.45 -12.11 -15.67
CA ASP A 113 1.69 -12.73 -16.13
C ASP A 113 2.94 -12.14 -15.45
N GLY A 114 2.96 -10.83 -15.19
CA GLY A 114 4.07 -10.19 -14.49
C GLY A 114 4.24 -10.65 -13.04
N LEU A 115 3.15 -10.77 -12.27
CA LEU A 115 3.22 -11.26 -10.89
C LEU A 115 3.55 -12.75 -10.85
N TRP A 116 2.95 -13.52 -11.75
CA TRP A 116 3.27 -14.95 -11.90
C TRP A 116 4.75 -15.16 -12.20
N GLN A 117 5.31 -14.41 -13.15
CA GLN A 117 6.73 -14.52 -13.50
C GLN A 117 7.63 -14.22 -12.30
N LYS A 118 7.40 -13.11 -11.59
CA LYS A 118 8.22 -12.75 -10.41
C LYS A 118 8.09 -13.76 -9.27
N LEU A 119 6.89 -14.30 -9.05
CA LEU A 119 6.70 -15.38 -8.07
C LEU A 119 7.45 -16.65 -8.48
N SER A 120 7.41 -17.03 -9.76
CA SER A 120 8.16 -18.18 -10.27
C SER A 120 9.68 -17.99 -10.11
N GLU A 121 10.21 -16.81 -10.47
CA GLU A 121 11.62 -16.47 -10.30
C GLU A 121 12.03 -16.53 -8.82
N MET A 122 11.21 -15.96 -7.93
CA MET A 122 11.47 -16.03 -6.48
C MET A 122 11.47 -17.46 -5.96
N LYS A 123 10.52 -18.31 -6.38
CA LYS A 123 10.46 -19.72 -5.96
C LYS A 123 11.69 -20.50 -6.40
N GLN A 124 12.22 -20.22 -7.60
CA GLN A 124 13.43 -20.87 -8.13
C GLN A 124 14.70 -20.47 -7.38
N ASN A 125 14.76 -19.24 -6.87
CA ASN A 125 15.94 -18.69 -6.20
C ASN A 125 16.08 -19.12 -4.73
N ILE A 126 15.08 -19.79 -4.16
CA ILE A 126 15.10 -20.22 -2.76
C ILE A 126 15.23 -21.76 -2.73
N THR A 127 16.36 -22.24 -2.22
CA THR A 127 16.55 -23.65 -1.89
C THR A 127 15.74 -23.99 -0.62
N ASP A 128 15.05 -25.13 -0.62
CA ASP A 128 14.26 -25.67 0.51
C ASP A 128 12.93 -24.97 0.84
N ILE A 129 12.16 -24.57 -0.19
CA ILE A 129 10.75 -24.18 0.01
C ILE A 129 9.89 -25.41 0.25
N ASN A 130 9.08 -25.38 1.30
CA ASN A 130 7.92 -26.24 1.48
C ASN A 130 6.61 -25.43 1.42
N ASP A 131 5.47 -26.13 1.44
CA ASP A 131 4.14 -25.52 1.33
C ASP A 131 3.80 -24.54 2.47
N ASP A 132 4.37 -24.72 3.67
CA ASP A 132 4.17 -23.84 4.82
C ASP A 132 5.16 -22.66 4.85
N SER A 133 6.12 -22.63 3.92
CA SER A 133 7.11 -21.57 3.84
C SER A 133 6.44 -20.25 3.46
N PRO A 134 6.81 -19.12 4.09
CA PRO A 134 6.29 -17.82 3.71
C PRO A 134 6.66 -17.50 2.26
N VAL A 135 5.76 -16.86 1.52
CA VAL A 135 6.07 -16.39 0.17
C VAL A 135 7.09 -15.25 0.22
N LEU A 136 6.88 -14.28 1.12
CA LEU A 136 7.75 -13.12 1.23
C LEU A 136 8.72 -13.30 2.42
N ILE A 137 9.96 -13.62 2.09
CA ILE A 137 11.07 -13.80 3.03
C ILE A 137 12.08 -12.68 2.80
N HIS A 138 12.52 -12.02 3.87
CA HIS A 138 13.55 -10.98 3.84
C HIS A 138 14.66 -11.34 4.82
N LYS A 139 15.87 -11.55 4.30
CA LYS A 139 17.06 -11.97 5.06
C LYS A 139 16.83 -13.27 5.84
N GLY A 140 16.18 -14.25 5.19
CA GLY A 140 15.90 -15.57 5.77
C GLY A 140 14.73 -15.62 6.75
N GLU A 141 14.04 -14.50 6.99
CA GLU A 141 12.92 -14.43 7.93
C GLU A 141 11.63 -13.98 7.23
N ARG A 142 10.48 -14.46 7.72
CA ARG A 142 9.16 -13.98 7.28
C ARG A 142 9.09 -12.45 7.40
N LEU A 143 8.47 -11.81 6.41
CA LEU A 143 8.14 -10.39 6.51
C LEU A 143 7.23 -10.11 7.72
N ASN A 144 7.43 -8.95 8.32
CA ASN A 144 6.53 -8.40 9.32
C ASN A 144 6.23 -6.94 8.98
N THR A 145 5.29 -6.33 9.72
CA THR A 145 4.86 -4.94 9.51
C THR A 145 6.04 -3.96 9.51
N ASN A 146 7.01 -4.14 10.41
CA ASN A 146 8.18 -3.26 10.50
C ASN A 146 9.06 -3.36 9.24
N LYS A 147 9.30 -4.58 8.74
CA LYS A 147 10.07 -4.80 7.51
C LYS A 147 9.35 -4.27 6.28
N ILE A 148 8.03 -4.49 6.17
CA ILE A 148 7.22 -3.93 5.08
C ILE A 148 7.30 -2.39 5.11
N ASN A 149 7.12 -1.77 6.27
CA ASN A 149 7.22 -0.32 6.41
C ASN A 149 8.63 0.20 6.08
N SER A 150 9.67 -0.54 6.44
CA SER A 150 11.05 -0.23 6.07
C SER A 150 11.23 -0.26 4.54
N LEU A 151 10.75 -1.29 3.86
CA LEU A 151 10.80 -1.39 2.39
C LEU A 151 10.00 -0.26 1.73
N LEU A 152 8.79 0.02 2.21
CA LEU A 152 7.97 1.13 1.71
C LEU A 152 8.61 2.50 1.94
N SER A 153 9.52 2.64 2.91
CA SER A 153 10.25 3.90 3.14
C SER A 153 11.17 4.28 1.96
N ILE A 154 11.56 3.30 1.12
CA ILE A 154 12.32 3.54 -0.12
C ILE A 154 11.54 4.50 -1.04
N LEU A 155 10.22 4.36 -1.11
CA LEU A 155 9.36 5.21 -1.92
C LEU A 155 9.27 6.66 -1.41
N LYS A 156 9.60 6.90 -0.13
CA LYS A 156 9.62 8.24 0.49
C LYS A 156 10.92 9.01 0.21
N ARG A 157 11.85 8.46 -0.57
CA ARG A 157 13.09 9.16 -0.93
C ARG A 157 12.82 10.25 -1.95
N LYS A 158 13.64 11.31 -1.94
CA LYS A 158 13.45 12.52 -2.75
C LYS A 158 13.23 12.23 -4.24
N GLN A 159 14.00 11.30 -4.81
CA GLN A 159 13.92 10.91 -6.23
C GLN A 159 12.61 10.21 -6.58
N ASN A 160 12.06 9.41 -5.66
CA ASN A 160 10.80 8.72 -5.87
C ASN A 160 9.62 9.68 -5.64
N LEU A 161 9.72 10.54 -4.62
CA LEU A 161 8.70 11.55 -4.29
C LEU A 161 8.53 12.63 -5.38
N SER A 162 9.56 12.91 -6.19
CA SER A 162 9.40 13.82 -7.33
C SER A 162 8.43 13.29 -8.38
N ILE A 163 8.20 11.98 -8.42
CA ILE A 163 7.26 11.32 -9.34
C ILE A 163 5.95 11.01 -8.61
N LEU A 164 6.02 10.45 -7.40
CA LEU A 164 4.85 10.05 -6.60
C LEU A 164 4.05 11.21 -6.00
N GLY A 165 4.56 12.43 -6.06
CA GLY A 165 3.99 13.59 -5.37
C GLY A 165 4.20 13.51 -3.85
N GLY A 166 4.76 14.57 -3.26
CA GLY A 166 5.11 14.60 -1.82
C GLY A 166 3.95 14.43 -0.82
N SER A 167 2.70 14.47 -1.28
CA SER A 167 1.49 14.29 -0.47
C SER A 167 0.88 12.88 -0.54
N THR A 168 1.45 12.00 -1.36
CA THR A 168 0.82 10.70 -1.64
C THR A 168 1.16 9.72 -0.53
N ASP A 169 0.14 9.31 0.20
CA ASP A 169 0.28 8.46 1.37
C ASP A 169 0.58 7.03 0.93
N ILE A 170 1.87 6.69 0.88
CA ILE A 170 2.38 5.38 0.48
C ILE A 170 1.84 4.25 1.37
N GLN A 171 1.41 4.54 2.61
CA GLN A 171 0.74 3.56 3.47
C GLN A 171 -0.63 3.14 2.91
N LYS A 172 -1.19 3.87 1.95
CA LYS A 172 -2.42 3.47 1.24
C LYS A 172 -2.22 2.26 0.33
N ILE A 173 -1.00 2.00 -0.12
CA ILE A 173 -0.71 0.83 -0.97
C ILE A 173 -0.94 -0.44 -0.15
N ASN A 174 -0.62 -0.40 1.15
CA ASN A 174 -0.64 -1.57 1.99
C ASN A 174 -1.25 -1.19 3.34
N ARG A 175 -2.59 -1.20 3.41
CA ARG A 175 -3.34 -0.90 4.63
C ARG A 175 -2.95 -1.92 5.72
N SER A 176 -2.88 -1.49 6.97
CA SER A 176 -2.77 -2.39 8.13
C SER A 176 -4.15 -2.90 8.52
#